data_AF-Q42695-F1
#
_entry.id   AF-Q42695-F1
#
_cell.length_a   1.000
_cell.length_b   1.000
_cell.length_c   1.000
_cell.angle_alpha   90.00
_cell.angle_beta   90.00
_cell.angle_gamma   90.00
#
_symmetry.space_group_name_H-M   'P 1'
#
loop_
_entity.id
_entity.type
_entity.pdbx_description
1 polymer ?
#
loop_
_entity_poly.entity_id
_entity_poly.type
_entity_poly.pdbx_seq_one_letter_code
_entity_poly.pdbx_strand_id
1 'polypeptide(L)'
;SSYLEDIAILTGGTVVKDELGITLEKATEEVLGLAAKVSISKEATTIVGDGRTQQQVEGRVKQIRNLAAETEQEYEKEKLNERIARLSGGVAIIQVGAQTETELKEKKLRVEDALNATKAAVEEGIVIGGGCTLLRLSQKVDSIKETLSNEEQKMGADIIKRALSYPIKLIANNAGTNGSVVMQRVMDNIDQPYYGYNAATDTFEDLMEAGIIDPTKVVRCSLENAVSVAKTFLLADVVVTEIPEKEKAPAPAAGGGDY
;
A
#
# COMPACT_ATOMS: atom_id res chain seq x y z
N SER A 1 -16.60 -24.27 5.09
CA SER A 1 -16.87 -24.76 6.45
C SER A 1 -15.75 -24.41 7.42
N SER A 2 -14.52 -24.88 7.17
CA SER A 2 -13.37 -24.75 8.09
C SER A 2 -13.01 -23.31 8.49
N TYR A 3 -13.08 -22.35 7.56
CA TYR A 3 -12.83 -20.93 7.86
C TYR A 3 -13.85 -20.32 8.84
N LEU A 4 -15.13 -20.70 8.74
CA LEU A 4 -16.16 -20.20 9.66
C LEU A 4 -15.95 -20.75 11.07
N GLU A 5 -15.50 -22.01 11.18
CA GLU A 5 -15.12 -22.60 12.47
C GLU A 5 -13.92 -21.88 13.09
N ASP A 6 -12.94 -21.47 12.29
CA ASP A 6 -11.80 -20.70 12.78
C ASP A 6 -12.23 -19.33 13.33
N ILE A 7 -13.16 -18.64 12.65
CA ILE A 7 -13.75 -17.38 13.12
C ILE A 7 -14.59 -17.60 14.38
N ALA A 8 -15.39 -18.67 14.42
CA ALA A 8 -16.20 -19.03 15.57
C ALA A 8 -15.33 -19.33 16.80
N ILE A 9 -14.25 -20.10 16.66
CA ILE A 9 -13.28 -20.37 17.74
C ILE A 9 -12.61 -19.07 18.19
N LEU A 10 -12.21 -18.20 17.26
CA LEU A 10 -11.57 -16.92 17.58
C LEU A 10 -12.51 -15.99 18.37
N THR A 11 -13.81 -15.97 18.05
CA THR A 11 -14.81 -15.09 18.66
C THR A 11 -15.60 -15.72 19.80
N GLY A 12 -15.43 -17.03 20.04
CA GLY A 12 -16.23 -17.80 21.01
C GLY A 12 -17.66 -18.11 20.56
N GLY A 13 -18.01 -17.82 19.31
CA GLY A 13 -19.32 -18.14 18.74
C GLY A 13 -19.44 -19.60 18.30
N THR A 14 -20.64 -19.98 17.84
CA THR A 14 -20.91 -21.29 17.24
C THR A 14 -21.35 -21.10 15.79
N VAL A 15 -20.82 -21.91 14.87
CA VAL A 15 -21.22 -21.82 13.46
C VAL A 15 -22.63 -22.37 13.28
N VAL A 16 -23.57 -21.51 12.91
CA VAL A 16 -24.96 -21.89 12.60
C VAL A 16 -24.98 -22.67 11.28
N LYS A 17 -25.30 -23.96 11.36
CA LYS A 17 -25.46 -24.87 10.20
C LYS A 17 -26.66 -25.77 10.45
N ASP A 18 -27.47 -25.96 9.41
CA ASP A 18 -28.65 -26.83 9.48
C ASP A 18 -28.28 -28.28 9.85
N GLU A 19 -27.11 -28.75 9.41
CA GLU A 19 -26.56 -30.09 9.75
C GLU A 19 -26.32 -30.29 11.26
N LEU A 20 -26.11 -29.21 12.00
CA LEU A 20 -25.92 -29.23 13.46
C LEU A 20 -27.24 -29.01 14.21
N GLY A 21 -28.37 -28.91 13.51
CA GLY A 21 -29.70 -28.72 14.10
C GLY A 21 -29.99 -27.30 14.60
N ILE A 22 -29.08 -26.35 14.37
CA ILE A 22 -29.26 -24.93 14.71
C ILE A 22 -29.67 -24.20 13.42
N THR A 23 -30.96 -23.87 13.32
CA THR A 23 -31.48 -23.02 12.25
C THR A 23 -31.31 -21.55 12.60
N LEU A 24 -31.19 -20.69 11.60
CA LEU A 24 -31.08 -19.23 11.80
C LEU A 24 -32.22 -18.66 12.65
N GLU A 25 -33.43 -19.22 12.53
CA GLU A 25 -34.62 -18.81 13.29
C GLU A 25 -34.53 -19.13 14.80
N LYS A 26 -33.74 -20.13 15.18
CA LYS A 26 -33.57 -20.57 16.58
C LYS A 26 -32.26 -20.06 17.19
N ALA A 27 -31.47 -19.29 16.46
CA ALA A 27 -30.21 -18.74 16.94
C ALA A 27 -30.47 -17.76 18.11
N THR A 28 -29.89 -18.06 19.27
CA THR A 28 -29.94 -17.21 20.46
C THR A 28 -28.64 -16.40 20.60
N GLU A 29 -28.58 -15.47 21.56
CA GLU A 29 -27.35 -14.72 21.85
C GLU A 29 -26.15 -15.62 22.20
N GLU A 30 -26.42 -16.84 22.70
CA GLU A 30 -25.39 -17.82 23.06
C GLU A 30 -24.59 -18.36 21.87
N VAL A 31 -25.14 -18.30 20.65
CA VAL A 31 -24.40 -18.75 19.45
C VAL A 31 -23.55 -17.64 18.82
N LEU A 32 -23.72 -16.40 19.26
CA LEU A 32 -23.01 -15.25 18.69
C LEU A 32 -21.57 -15.18 19.19
N GLY A 33 -20.67 -14.77 18.30
CA GLY A 33 -19.27 -14.49 18.64
C GLY A 33 -19.09 -13.08 19.18
N LEU A 34 -18.17 -12.90 20.14
CA LEU A 34 -17.76 -11.61 20.68
C LEU A 34 -16.37 -11.24 20.16
N ALA A 35 -16.20 -9.96 19.83
CA ALA A 35 -14.93 -9.40 19.37
C ALA A 35 -14.73 -8.03 20.04
N ALA A 36 -13.49 -7.70 20.40
CA ALA A 36 -13.15 -6.40 20.96
C ALA A 36 -13.29 -5.27 19.91
N LYS A 37 -12.96 -5.56 18.64
CA LYS A 37 -13.08 -4.59 17.54
C LYS A 37 -13.22 -5.32 16.21
N VAL A 38 -14.08 -4.80 15.34
CA VAL A 38 -14.20 -5.24 13.94
C VAL A 38 -13.99 -4.03 13.05
N SER A 39 -13.13 -4.17 12.04
CA SER A 39 -12.84 -3.13 11.04
C SER A 39 -13.06 -3.69 9.65
N ILE A 40 -13.82 -2.99 8.83
CA ILE A 40 -14.17 -3.40 7.46
C ILE A 40 -13.70 -2.31 6.51
N SER A 41 -12.87 -2.69 5.54
CA SER A 41 -12.45 -1.85 4.41
C SER A 41 -13.04 -2.40 3.11
N LYS A 42 -12.78 -1.73 1.98
CA LYS A 42 -13.24 -2.17 0.65
C LYS A 42 -12.81 -3.61 0.30
N GLU A 43 -11.64 -4.03 0.75
CA GLU A 43 -11.01 -5.29 0.32
C GLU A 43 -10.71 -6.25 1.48
N ALA A 44 -10.80 -5.80 2.73
CA ALA A 44 -10.43 -6.61 3.89
C ALA A 44 -11.38 -6.44 5.08
N THR A 45 -11.56 -7.52 5.86
CA THR A 45 -12.23 -7.51 7.16
C THR A 45 -11.24 -7.98 8.23
N THR A 46 -11.08 -7.20 9.29
CA THR A 46 -10.19 -7.51 10.42
C THR A 46 -11.03 -7.66 11.69
N ILE A 47 -10.91 -8.81 12.34
CA ILE A 47 -11.58 -9.13 13.60
C ILE A 47 -10.52 -9.23 14.70
N VAL A 48 -10.68 -8.43 15.74
CA VAL A 48 -9.84 -8.45 16.95
C VAL A 48 -10.62 -9.16 18.04
N GLY A 49 -10.18 -10.35 18.42
CA GLY A 49 -10.78 -11.12 19.53
C GLY A 49 -10.67 -10.39 20.87
N ASP A 50 -11.51 -10.78 21.84
CA ASP A 50 -11.50 -10.25 23.21
C ASP A 50 -10.48 -10.94 24.14
N GLY A 51 -9.75 -11.93 23.61
CA GLY A 51 -8.71 -12.70 24.31
C GLY A 51 -9.23 -13.86 25.17
N ARG A 52 -10.55 -14.05 25.28
CA ARG A 52 -11.14 -15.09 26.15
C ARG A 52 -10.93 -16.52 25.63
N THR A 53 -10.75 -16.67 24.33
CA THR A 53 -10.69 -17.96 23.64
C THR A 53 -9.26 -18.42 23.31
N GLN A 54 -8.25 -17.82 23.93
CA GLN A 54 -6.84 -18.07 23.62
C GLN A 54 -6.49 -19.57 23.63
N GLN A 55 -6.97 -20.33 24.62
CA GLN A 55 -6.74 -21.77 24.70
C GLN A 55 -7.39 -22.55 23.55
N GLN A 56 -8.63 -22.19 23.16
CA GLN A 56 -9.29 -22.84 22.01
C GLN A 56 -8.58 -22.50 20.70
N VAL A 57 -8.10 -21.26 20.53
CA VAL A 57 -7.32 -20.84 19.36
C VAL A 57 -6.02 -21.63 19.26
N GLU A 58 -5.28 -21.79 20.36
CA GLU A 58 -4.06 -22.61 20.39
C GLU A 58 -4.32 -24.08 20.07
N GLY A 59 -5.41 -24.64 20.60
CA GLY A 59 -5.88 -25.98 20.27
C GLY A 59 -6.18 -26.14 18.78
N ARG A 60 -6.86 -25.15 18.18
CA ARG A 60 -7.17 -25.14 16.74
C ARG A 60 -5.91 -25.02 15.89
N VAL A 61 -4.99 -24.14 16.25
CA VAL A 61 -3.69 -24.00 15.56
C VAL A 61 -2.92 -25.32 15.60
N LYS A 62 -2.89 -26.02 16.74
CA LYS A 62 -2.25 -27.33 16.87
C LYS A 62 -2.89 -28.38 15.96
N GLN A 63 -4.22 -28.42 15.88
CA GLN A 63 -4.94 -29.30 14.95
C GLN A 63 -4.52 -29.02 13.50
N ILE A 64 -4.56 -27.75 13.07
CA ILE A 64 -4.23 -27.38 11.68
C ILE A 64 -2.76 -27.69 11.36
N ARG A 65 -1.83 -27.53 12.31
CA ARG A 65 -0.42 -27.93 12.15
C ARG A 65 -0.26 -29.44 11.93
N ASN A 66 -1.00 -30.27 12.67
CA ASN A 66 -0.97 -31.72 12.48
C ASN A 66 -1.50 -32.09 11.10
N LEU A 67 -2.63 -31.52 10.68
CA LEU A 67 -3.15 -31.73 9.32
C LEU A 67 -2.11 -31.32 8.26
N ALA A 68 -1.44 -30.17 8.42
CA ALA A 68 -0.45 -29.70 7.46
C ALA A 68 0.78 -30.64 7.34
N ALA A 69 1.12 -31.37 8.40
CA ALA A 69 2.20 -32.36 8.38
C ALA A 69 1.81 -33.65 7.66
N GLU A 70 0.53 -34.03 7.68
CA GLU A 70 -0.01 -35.23 7.03
C GLU A 70 -0.41 -34.99 5.56
N THR A 71 -0.67 -33.75 5.18
CA THR A 71 -0.99 -33.37 3.80
C THR A 71 0.22 -33.56 2.89
N GLU A 72 0.05 -34.21 1.73
CA GLU A 72 1.11 -34.34 0.71
C GLU A 72 1.07 -33.21 -0.33
N GLN A 73 -0.12 -32.65 -0.57
CA GLN A 73 -0.36 -31.66 -1.61
C GLN A 73 0.10 -30.27 -1.18
N GLU A 74 1.05 -29.68 -1.91
CA GLU A 74 1.65 -28.40 -1.54
C GLU A 74 0.63 -27.25 -1.45
N TYR A 75 -0.34 -27.20 -2.37
CA TYR A 75 -1.37 -26.16 -2.35
C TYR A 75 -2.29 -26.25 -1.11
N GLU A 76 -2.51 -27.46 -0.57
CA GLU A 76 -3.29 -27.65 0.65
C GLU A 76 -2.47 -27.22 1.88
N LYS A 77 -1.18 -27.57 1.92
CA LYS A 77 -0.25 -27.09 2.96
C LYS A 77 -0.21 -25.57 3.02
N GLU A 78 -0.15 -24.90 1.87
CA GLU A 78 -0.16 -23.43 1.78
C GLU A 78 -1.44 -22.85 2.41
N LYS A 79 -2.62 -23.39 2.05
CA LYS A 79 -3.89 -22.96 2.65
C LYS A 79 -3.98 -23.21 4.16
N LEU A 80 -3.43 -24.32 4.65
CA LEU A 80 -3.39 -24.62 6.08
C LEU A 80 -2.44 -23.67 6.82
N ASN A 81 -1.28 -23.37 6.24
CA ASN A 81 -0.32 -22.39 6.78
C ASN A 81 -0.91 -20.97 6.81
N GLU A 82 -1.66 -20.57 5.79
CA GLU A 82 -2.37 -19.28 5.78
C GLU A 82 -3.36 -19.20 6.95
N ARG A 83 -4.13 -20.26 7.20
CA ARG A 83 -5.05 -20.33 8.35
C ARG A 83 -4.32 -20.28 9.68
N ILE A 84 -3.20 -21.00 9.82
CA ILE A 84 -2.34 -20.93 11.02
C ILE A 84 -1.84 -19.49 11.23
N ALA A 85 -1.37 -18.82 10.17
CA ALA A 85 -0.88 -17.46 10.24
C ALA A 85 -1.98 -16.49 10.68
N ARG A 86 -3.22 -16.66 10.19
CA ARG A 86 -4.36 -15.82 10.58
C ARG A 86 -4.84 -16.06 12.02
N LEU A 87 -4.75 -17.30 12.52
CA LEU A 87 -5.16 -17.63 13.90
C LEU A 87 -4.08 -17.34 14.95
N SER A 88 -2.82 -17.60 14.62
CA SER A 88 -1.68 -17.34 15.53
C SER A 88 -1.13 -15.92 15.41
N GLY A 89 -1.43 -15.23 14.30
CA GLY A 89 -1.11 -13.83 14.10
C GLY A 89 -1.91 -12.97 15.05
N GLY A 90 -1.26 -12.48 16.11
CA GLY A 90 -1.85 -11.49 17.00
C GLY A 90 -2.15 -10.19 16.25
N VAL A 91 -3.25 -9.52 16.62
CA VAL A 91 -3.51 -8.16 16.16
C VAL A 91 -2.87 -7.18 17.13
N ALA A 92 -1.80 -6.51 16.68
CA ALA A 92 -1.20 -5.41 17.43
C ALA A 92 -2.00 -4.11 17.24
N ILE A 93 -2.31 -3.41 18.32
CA ILE A 93 -2.99 -2.12 18.30
C ILE A 93 -1.99 -1.03 18.68
N ILE A 94 -1.77 -0.05 17.79
CA ILE A 94 -0.96 1.14 18.07
C ILE A 94 -1.89 2.29 18.44
N GLN A 95 -1.73 2.84 19.64
CA GLN A 95 -2.48 4.01 20.11
C GLN A 95 -1.63 5.27 19.92
N VAL A 96 -2.09 6.18 19.06
CA VAL A 96 -1.41 7.44 18.78
C VAL A 96 -2.02 8.54 19.64
N GLY A 97 -1.19 9.29 20.36
CA GLY A 97 -1.60 10.43 21.19
C GLY A 97 -1.05 11.77 20.68
N ALA A 98 -1.79 12.85 20.91
CA ALA A 98 -1.39 14.22 20.58
C ALA A 98 -2.08 15.25 21.49
N GLN A 99 -1.59 16.49 21.51
CA GLN A 99 -2.14 17.54 22.37
C GLN A 99 -3.40 18.18 21.78
N THR A 100 -3.50 18.22 20.45
CA THR A 100 -4.65 18.78 19.72
C THR A 100 -5.24 17.75 18.76
N GLU A 101 -6.51 17.91 18.39
CA GLU A 101 -7.16 17.01 17.44
C GLU A 101 -6.51 17.06 16.04
N THR A 102 -6.07 18.24 15.61
CA THR A 102 -5.36 18.42 14.33
C THR A 102 -4.04 17.67 14.32
N GLU A 103 -3.24 17.82 15.38
CA GLU A 103 -1.98 17.08 15.53
C GLU A 103 -2.22 15.57 15.65
N LEU A 104 -3.32 15.15 16.30
CA LEU A 104 -3.70 13.73 16.40
C LEU A 104 -3.94 13.13 15.02
N LYS A 105 -4.69 13.82 14.17
CA LYS A 105 -4.99 13.37 12.80
C LYS A 105 -3.70 13.26 11.97
N GLU A 106 -2.83 14.26 12.02
CA GLU A 106 -1.56 14.25 11.29
C GLU A 106 -0.63 13.11 11.78
N LYS A 107 -0.44 12.98 13.10
CA LYS A 107 0.39 11.91 13.67
C LYS A 107 -0.16 10.53 13.35
N LYS A 108 -1.48 10.37 13.42
CA LYS A 108 -2.15 9.11 13.05
C LYS A 108 -1.85 8.73 11.60
N LEU A 109 -2.03 9.66 10.66
CA LEU A 109 -1.72 9.43 9.24
C LEU A 109 -0.25 9.08 9.04
N ARG A 110 0.68 9.77 9.70
CA ARG A 110 2.12 9.46 9.63
C ARG A 110 2.46 8.05 10.13
N VAL A 111 1.81 7.59 11.20
CA VAL A 111 1.99 6.24 11.73
C VAL A 111 1.39 5.19 10.78
N GLU A 112 0.23 5.47 10.19
CA GLU A 112 -0.38 4.60 9.17
C GLU A 112 0.50 4.46 7.92
N ASP A 113 1.06 5.57 7.43
CA ASP A 113 1.98 5.58 6.29
C ASP A 113 3.27 4.80 6.60
N ALA A 114 3.85 5.02 7.80
CA ALA A 114 5.03 4.28 8.23
C ALA A 114 4.76 2.75 8.32
N LEU A 115 3.61 2.35 8.85
CA LEU A 115 3.21 0.94 8.92
C LEU A 115 3.08 0.33 7.52
N ASN A 116 2.46 1.05 6.59
CA ASN A 116 2.30 0.59 5.20
C ASN A 116 3.66 0.48 4.49
N ALA A 117 4.56 1.44 4.71
CA ALA A 117 5.91 1.42 4.16
C ALA A 117 6.71 0.24 4.71
N THR A 118 6.66 -0.04 6.02
CA THR A 118 7.35 -1.20 6.60
C THR A 118 6.80 -2.52 6.06
N LYS A 119 5.46 -2.66 5.92
CA LYS A 119 4.86 -3.85 5.30
C LYS A 119 5.36 -4.05 3.86
N ALA A 120 5.33 -2.99 3.06
CA ALA A 120 5.81 -3.02 1.68
C ALA A 120 7.31 -3.36 1.59
N ALA A 121 8.13 -2.88 2.54
CA ALA A 121 9.56 -3.16 2.62
C ALA A 121 9.85 -4.62 2.99
N VAL A 122 9.04 -5.22 3.87
CA VAL A 122 9.16 -6.65 4.23
C VAL A 122 8.77 -7.55 3.06
N GLU A 123 7.79 -7.14 2.25
CA GLU A 123 7.28 -7.95 1.14
C GLU A 123 8.23 -8.01 -0.08
N GLU A 124 8.78 -6.88 -0.53
CA GLU A 124 9.62 -6.83 -1.75
C GLU A 124 11.04 -6.30 -1.50
N GLY A 125 11.42 -6.09 -0.24
CA GLY A 125 12.70 -5.52 0.14
C GLY A 125 12.76 -3.99 0.05
N ILE A 126 13.98 -3.48 0.15
CA ILE A 126 14.28 -2.04 0.18
C ILE A 126 15.29 -1.68 -0.91
N VAL A 127 15.23 -0.42 -1.34
CA VAL A 127 16.17 0.22 -2.26
C VAL A 127 16.57 1.58 -1.70
N ILE A 128 17.63 2.21 -2.25
CA ILE A 128 17.97 3.57 -1.83
C ILE A 128 16.88 4.56 -2.26
N GLY A 129 16.59 5.52 -1.38
CA GLY A 129 15.53 6.48 -1.60
C GLY A 129 15.96 7.71 -2.41
N GLY A 130 15.31 8.84 -2.15
CA GLY A 130 15.66 10.14 -2.74
C GLY A 130 15.48 10.23 -4.27
N GLY A 131 14.76 9.28 -4.87
CA GLY A 131 14.66 9.15 -6.33
C GLY A 131 15.95 8.65 -7.00
N CYS A 132 17.01 8.34 -6.23
CA CYS A 132 18.28 7.86 -6.77
C CYS A 132 18.15 6.47 -7.43
N THR A 133 17.29 5.59 -6.89
CA THR A 133 17.00 4.29 -7.52
C THR A 133 16.42 4.47 -8.93
N LEU A 134 15.47 5.39 -9.12
CA LEU A 134 14.89 5.68 -10.43
C LEU A 134 15.93 6.25 -11.41
N LEU A 135 16.81 7.13 -10.93
CA LEU A 135 17.91 7.67 -11.73
C LEU A 135 18.88 6.57 -12.20
N ARG A 136 19.17 5.58 -11.35
CA ARG A 136 20.02 4.44 -11.76
C ARG A 136 19.32 3.52 -12.75
N LEU A 137 18.03 3.27 -12.56
CA LEU A 137 17.22 2.51 -13.54
C LEU A 137 17.20 3.22 -14.89
N SER A 138 17.21 4.56 -14.93
CA SER A 138 17.24 5.31 -16.19
C SER A 138 18.49 5.02 -17.04
N GLN A 139 19.61 4.63 -16.43
CA GLN A 139 20.85 4.28 -17.15
C GLN A 139 20.77 2.90 -17.81
N LYS A 140 19.91 2.01 -17.30
CA LYS A 140 19.69 0.69 -17.91
C LYS A 140 18.77 0.77 -19.13
N VAL A 141 18.03 1.86 -19.29
CA VAL A 141 17.12 2.05 -20.44
C VAL A 141 17.87 2.06 -21.77
N ASP A 142 19.11 2.56 -21.82
CA ASP A 142 19.90 2.58 -23.06
C ASP A 142 20.16 1.17 -23.59
N SER A 143 20.49 0.21 -22.70
CA SER A 143 20.66 -1.20 -23.10
C SER A 143 19.36 -1.83 -23.62
N ILE A 144 18.20 -1.41 -23.10
CA ILE A 144 16.90 -1.87 -23.60
C ILE A 144 16.63 -1.25 -24.98
N LYS A 145 16.94 0.04 -25.15
CA LYS A 145 16.76 0.76 -26.41
C LYS A 145 17.52 0.12 -27.58
N GLU A 146 18.70 -0.43 -27.33
CA GLU A 146 19.50 -1.16 -28.33
C GLU A 146 18.81 -2.43 -28.84
N THR A 147 17.92 -3.04 -28.05
CA THR A 147 17.16 -4.24 -28.45
C THR A 147 15.91 -3.93 -29.27
N LEU A 148 15.49 -2.66 -29.35
CA LEU A 148 14.27 -2.24 -30.04
C LEU A 148 14.56 -1.96 -31.51
N SER A 149 13.75 -2.53 -32.41
CA SER A 149 13.91 -2.34 -33.86
C SER A 149 13.16 -1.12 -34.40
N ASN A 150 12.04 -0.72 -33.77
CA ASN A 150 11.20 0.39 -34.21
C ASN A 150 11.67 1.73 -33.59
N GLU A 151 11.87 2.75 -34.42
CA GLU A 151 12.24 4.11 -33.99
C GLU A 151 11.23 4.75 -33.03
N GLU A 152 9.93 4.49 -33.19
CA GLU A 152 8.89 4.99 -32.26
C GLU A 152 9.03 4.36 -30.87
N GLN A 153 9.38 3.07 -30.80
CA GLN A 153 9.63 2.39 -29.53
C GLN A 153 10.91 2.91 -28.87
N LYS A 154 11.96 3.22 -29.66
CA LYS A 154 13.18 3.86 -29.17
C LYS A 154 12.90 5.25 -28.58
N MET A 155 12.04 6.04 -29.23
CA MET A 155 11.57 7.32 -28.69
C MET A 155 10.81 7.12 -27.36
N GLY A 156 9.97 6.07 -27.28
CA GLY A 156 9.30 5.67 -26.04
C GLY A 156 10.28 5.37 -24.90
N ALA A 157 11.36 4.64 -25.19
CA ALA A 157 12.42 4.38 -24.23
C ALA A 157 13.09 5.69 -23.74
N ASP A 158 13.37 6.63 -24.65
CA ASP A 158 13.93 7.95 -24.29
C ASP A 158 12.98 8.79 -23.41
N ILE A 159 11.66 8.64 -23.59
CA ILE A 159 10.65 9.28 -22.73
C ILE A 159 10.74 8.72 -21.31
N ILE A 160 10.77 7.39 -21.16
CA ILE A 160 10.90 6.75 -19.85
C ILE A 160 12.22 7.13 -19.16
N LYS A 161 13.35 7.10 -19.90
CA LYS A 161 14.65 7.53 -19.37
C LYS A 161 14.61 8.95 -18.80
N ARG A 162 13.99 9.89 -19.52
CA ARG A 162 13.81 11.28 -19.04
C ARG A 162 12.87 11.35 -17.85
N ALA A 163 11.74 10.64 -17.88
CA ALA A 163 10.75 10.65 -16.81
C ALA A 163 11.34 10.17 -15.47
N LEU A 164 12.14 9.09 -15.49
CA LEU A 164 12.81 8.54 -14.31
C LEU A 164 13.80 9.51 -13.65
N SER A 165 14.27 10.54 -14.37
CA SER A 165 15.18 11.57 -13.83
C SER A 165 14.47 12.71 -13.11
N TYR A 166 13.16 12.89 -13.30
CA TYR A 166 12.43 14.01 -12.70
C TYR A 166 12.28 13.93 -11.18
N PRO A 167 12.03 12.76 -10.55
CA PRO A 167 11.84 12.67 -9.10
C PRO A 167 13.01 13.26 -8.31
N ILE A 168 14.25 12.88 -8.61
CA ILE A 168 15.44 13.43 -7.94
C ILE A 168 15.58 14.95 -8.16
N LYS A 169 15.28 15.44 -9.38
CA LYS A 169 15.33 16.89 -9.68
C LYS A 169 14.30 17.66 -8.85
N LEU A 170 13.07 17.15 -8.76
CA LEU A 170 11.99 17.79 -8.01
C LEU A 170 12.27 17.76 -6.51
N ILE A 171 12.79 16.65 -5.98
CA ILE A 171 13.20 16.55 -4.57
C ILE A 171 14.28 17.60 -4.25
N ALA A 172 15.33 17.69 -5.07
CA ALA A 172 16.40 18.66 -4.89
C ALA A 172 15.91 20.12 -5.03
N ASN A 173 15.08 20.42 -6.03
CA ASN A 173 14.51 21.75 -6.23
C ASN A 173 13.63 22.16 -5.04
N ASN A 174 12.83 21.25 -4.48
CA ASN A 174 12.02 21.50 -3.29
C ASN A 174 12.87 21.72 -2.03
N ALA A 175 14.07 21.12 -1.98
CA ALA A 175 15.05 21.36 -0.92
C ALA A 175 15.83 22.69 -1.10
N GLY A 176 15.64 23.41 -2.21
CA GLY A 176 16.31 24.68 -2.50
C GLY A 176 17.62 24.55 -3.29
N THR A 177 17.99 23.34 -3.71
CA THR A 177 19.22 23.07 -4.47
C THR A 177 18.89 22.78 -5.95
N ASN A 178 19.79 23.14 -6.87
CA ASN A 178 19.54 22.93 -8.30
C ASN A 178 19.51 21.43 -8.65
N GLY A 179 18.33 20.90 -8.94
CA GLY A 179 18.13 19.48 -9.19
C GLY A 179 18.88 18.92 -10.40
N SER A 180 19.19 19.73 -11.40
CA SER A 180 20.02 19.28 -12.55
C SER A 180 21.47 19.03 -12.12
N VAL A 181 22.01 19.88 -11.25
CA VAL A 181 23.36 19.71 -10.70
C VAL A 181 23.42 18.49 -9.78
N VAL A 182 22.41 18.31 -8.93
CA VAL A 182 22.30 17.13 -8.06
C VAL A 182 22.22 15.85 -8.88
N MET A 183 21.32 15.80 -9.86
CA MET A 183 21.17 14.64 -10.74
C MET A 183 22.49 14.31 -11.44
N GLN A 184 23.17 15.30 -12.01
CA GLN A 184 24.44 15.08 -12.70
C GLN A 184 25.50 14.53 -11.75
N ARG A 185 25.63 15.12 -10.56
CA ARG A 185 26.61 14.67 -9.55
C ARG A 185 26.36 13.25 -9.06
N VAL A 186 25.09 12.84 -8.90
CA VAL A 186 24.77 11.44 -8.58
C VAL A 186 25.08 10.52 -9.76
N MET A 187 24.84 10.97 -11.00
CA MET A 187 25.13 10.19 -12.21
C MET A 187 26.64 10.01 -12.45
N ASP A 188 27.45 11.01 -12.12
CA ASP A 188 28.91 10.96 -12.26
C ASP A 188 29.58 9.96 -11.30
N ASN A 189 28.89 9.56 -10.22
CA ASN A 189 29.37 8.62 -9.19
C ASN A 189 28.58 7.29 -9.23
N ILE A 190 28.30 6.78 -10.43
CA ILE A 190 27.50 5.56 -10.64
C ILE A 190 28.20 4.27 -10.17
N ASP A 191 29.53 4.32 -10.05
CA ASP A 191 30.39 3.27 -9.51
C ASP A 191 30.10 2.97 -8.03
N GLN A 192 29.52 3.93 -7.31
CA GLN A 192 29.10 3.76 -5.93
C GLN A 192 27.60 3.42 -5.86
N PRO A 193 27.24 2.15 -5.55
CA PRO A 193 25.88 1.65 -5.64
C PRO A 193 24.93 2.19 -4.57
N TYR A 194 25.38 3.02 -3.63
CA TYR A 194 24.51 3.67 -2.64
C TYR A 194 24.72 5.18 -2.54
N TYR A 195 25.64 5.74 -3.32
CA TYR A 195 25.85 7.19 -3.39
C TYR A 195 24.61 7.91 -3.90
N GLY A 196 24.19 8.94 -3.17
CA GLY A 196 23.04 9.77 -3.52
C GLY A 196 23.09 11.11 -2.82
N TYR A 197 21.97 11.83 -2.90
CA TYR A 197 21.82 13.16 -2.31
C TYR A 197 20.77 13.14 -1.20
N ASN A 198 21.20 13.49 0.01
CA ASN A 198 20.32 13.68 1.15
C ASN A 198 19.78 15.11 1.15
N ALA A 199 18.52 15.26 0.72
CA ALA A 199 17.84 16.55 0.67
C ALA A 199 17.55 17.17 2.05
N ALA A 200 17.61 16.40 3.15
CA ALA A 200 17.36 16.92 4.49
C ALA A 200 18.60 17.62 5.08
N THR A 201 19.80 17.16 4.72
CA THR A 201 21.09 17.70 5.20
C THR A 201 21.88 18.45 4.13
N ASP A 202 21.42 18.45 2.87
CA ASP A 202 22.12 19.02 1.70
C ASP A 202 23.52 18.40 1.50
N THR A 203 23.66 17.10 1.77
CA THR A 203 24.93 16.34 1.64
C THR A 203 24.83 15.22 0.61
N PHE A 204 25.97 14.90 -0.01
CA PHE A 204 26.12 13.70 -0.83
C PHE A 204 26.81 12.62 -0.01
N GLU A 205 26.15 11.48 0.14
CA GLU A 205 26.54 10.41 1.05
C GLU A 205 25.99 9.06 0.61
N ASP A 206 26.37 8.00 1.31
CA ASP A 206 25.76 6.68 1.16
C ASP A 206 24.35 6.71 1.76
N LEU A 207 23.33 6.64 0.90
CA LEU A 207 21.93 6.72 1.32
C LEU A 207 21.47 5.50 2.13
N MET A 208 22.14 4.35 1.96
CA MET A 208 21.85 3.17 2.77
C MET A 208 22.35 3.39 4.20
N GLU A 209 23.57 3.89 4.37
CA GLU A 209 24.13 4.22 5.68
C GLU A 209 23.40 5.38 6.36
N ALA A 210 22.95 6.38 5.58
CA ALA A 210 22.13 7.49 6.07
C ALA A 210 20.69 7.09 6.45
N GLY A 211 20.25 5.87 6.12
CA GLY A 211 18.89 5.40 6.39
C GLY A 211 17.82 5.98 5.45
N ILE A 212 18.22 6.53 4.30
CA ILE A 212 17.31 7.05 3.28
C ILE A 212 16.99 5.91 2.31
N ILE A 213 15.99 5.14 2.70
CA ILE A 213 15.55 3.93 2.01
C ILE A 213 14.07 4.03 1.64
N ASP A 214 13.73 3.48 0.47
CA ASP A 214 12.36 3.36 -0.01
C ASP A 214 12.01 1.87 -0.18
N PRO A 215 10.76 1.45 0.12
CA PRO A 215 10.31 0.10 -0.17
C PRO A 215 10.32 -0.19 -1.68
N THR A 216 10.90 -1.31 -2.11
CA THR A 216 10.96 -1.72 -3.52
C THR A 216 9.57 -1.75 -4.15
N LYS A 217 8.58 -2.28 -3.42
CA LYS A 217 7.18 -2.36 -3.83
C LYS A 217 6.61 -0.99 -4.19
N VAL A 218 6.91 0.04 -3.40
CA VAL A 218 6.40 1.40 -3.65
C VAL A 218 7.01 1.98 -4.92
N VAL A 219 8.32 1.82 -5.12
CA VAL A 219 9.02 2.31 -6.32
C VAL A 219 8.50 1.60 -7.58
N ARG A 220 8.35 0.27 -7.54
CA ARG A 220 7.84 -0.52 -8.67
C ARG A 220 6.39 -0.20 -9.00
N CYS A 221 5.49 -0.29 -8.02
CA CYS A 221 4.07 -0.03 -8.23
C CYS A 221 3.78 1.42 -8.65
N SER A 222 4.50 2.40 -8.10
CA SER A 222 4.34 3.80 -8.51
C SER A 222 4.71 4.01 -9.99
N LEU A 223 5.80 3.40 -10.46
CA LEU A 223 6.21 3.44 -11.86
C LEU A 223 5.21 2.73 -12.79
N GLU A 224 4.78 1.50 -12.43
CA GLU A 224 3.79 0.73 -13.19
C GLU A 224 2.45 1.49 -13.32
N ASN A 225 1.95 2.05 -12.22
CA ASN A 225 0.71 2.81 -12.21
C ASN A 225 0.82 4.10 -13.03
N ALA A 226 1.94 4.83 -12.91
CA ALA A 226 2.19 6.04 -13.69
C ALA A 226 2.22 5.74 -15.20
N VAL A 227 2.91 4.67 -15.62
CA VAL A 227 2.96 4.23 -17.02
C VAL A 227 1.58 3.77 -17.50
N SER A 228 0.81 3.06 -16.67
CA SER A 228 -0.55 2.61 -16.99
C SER A 228 -1.48 3.78 -17.30
N VAL A 229 -1.49 4.82 -16.47
CA VAL A 229 -2.29 6.02 -16.70
C VAL A 229 -1.78 6.80 -17.92
N ALA A 230 -0.46 6.97 -18.05
CA ALA A 230 0.13 7.66 -19.20
C ALA A 230 -0.19 6.96 -20.53
N LYS A 231 -0.20 5.62 -20.55
CA LYS A 231 -0.60 4.83 -21.72
C LYS A 231 -2.04 5.17 -22.14
N THR A 232 -2.99 5.17 -21.21
CA THR A 232 -4.38 5.53 -21.50
C THR A 232 -4.49 6.96 -22.01
N PHE A 233 -3.74 7.89 -21.41
CA PHE A 233 -3.73 9.30 -21.82
C PHE A 233 -3.16 9.51 -23.23
N LEU A 234 -2.04 8.85 -23.56
CA LEU A 234 -1.40 8.95 -24.88
C LEU A 234 -2.19 8.28 -26.00
N LEU A 235 -3.00 7.27 -25.68
CA LEU A 235 -3.88 6.59 -26.65
C LEU A 235 -5.23 7.28 -26.84
N ALA A 236 -5.57 8.26 -25.99
CA ALA A 236 -6.84 8.97 -26.09
C ALA A 236 -6.81 9.98 -27.23
N ASP A 237 -7.64 9.77 -28.25
CA ASP A 237 -7.79 10.69 -29.40
C ASP A 237 -8.96 11.68 -29.20
N VAL A 238 -10.00 11.27 -28.47
CA VAL A 238 -11.21 12.07 -28.22
C VAL A 238 -11.60 11.99 -26.74
N VAL A 239 -11.98 13.13 -26.17
CA VAL A 239 -12.55 13.24 -24.82
C VAL A 239 -13.95 13.84 -24.92
N VAL A 240 -14.93 13.21 -24.29
CA VAL A 240 -16.31 13.72 -24.19
C VAL A 240 -16.53 14.26 -22.79
N THR A 241 -16.95 15.52 -22.68
CA THR A 241 -17.22 16.19 -21.41
C THR A 241 -18.64 16.75 -21.38
N GLU A 242 -19.19 16.91 -20.19
CA GLU A 242 -20.41 17.70 -20.02
C GLU A 242 -20.12 19.18 -20.32
N ILE A 243 -21.11 19.86 -20.92
CA ILE A 243 -21.01 21.30 -21.16
C ILE A 243 -21.13 22.00 -19.80
N PRO A 244 -20.23 22.93 -19.43
CA PRO A 244 -20.36 23.68 -18.19
C PRO A 244 -21.73 24.35 -18.09
N GLU A 245 -22.48 24.04 -17.03
CA GLU A 245 -23.75 24.71 -16.78
C GLU A 245 -23.49 26.20 -16.56
N LYS A 246 -24.25 27.07 -17.22
CA LYS A 246 -24.21 28.50 -16.90
C LYS A 246 -24.72 28.66 -15.48
N GLU A 247 -23.88 29.16 -14.57
CA GLU A 247 -24.32 29.59 -13.25
C GLU A 247 -25.56 30.48 -13.44
N LYS A 248 -26.69 30.06 -12.88
CA LYS A 248 -27.89 30.90 -12.85
C LYS A 248 -27.49 32.17 -12.10
N ALA A 249 -27.37 33.28 -12.82
CA ALA A 249 -27.17 34.58 -12.19
C ALA A 249 -28.20 34.70 -11.06
N PRO A 250 -27.78 35.09 -9.83
CA PRO A 250 -28.70 35.24 -8.72
C PRO A 250 -29.84 36.14 -9.18
N ALA A 251 -31.06 35.61 -9.17
CA ALA A 251 -32.24 36.37 -9.55
C ALA A 251 -32.25 37.65 -8.69
N PRO A 252 -32.39 38.85 -9.29
CA PRO A 252 -32.47 40.06 -8.50
C PRO A 252 -33.65 39.93 -7.55
N ALA A 253 -33.39 40.14 -6.25
CA ALA A 253 -34.42 40.26 -5.24
C ALA A 253 -35.26 41.49 -5.59
N ALA A 254 -36.30 41.31 -6.40
CA ALA A 254 -37.33 42.31 -6.60
C ALA A 254 -38.14 42.39 -5.31
N GLY A 255 -37.80 43.39 -4.50
CA GLY A 255 -38.49 43.71 -3.27
C GLY A 255 -39.99 43.92 -3.51
N GLY A 256 -40.81 43.10 -2.84
CA GLY A 256 -42.20 43.43 -2.61
C GLY A 256 -42.26 44.59 -1.62
N GLY A 257 -42.56 45.78 -2.13
CA GLY A 257 -43.02 46.89 -1.34
C GLY A 257 -44.47 47.16 -1.71
N ASP A 258 -45.39 46.74 -0.86
CA ASP A 258 -46.73 47.30 -0.76
C ASP A 258 -46.82 47.98 0.61
N TYR A 259 -47.05 49.29 0.59
CA TYR A 259 -47.60 50.09 1.68
C TYR A 259 -49.11 50.20 1.48
#